data_AF-R7TSM2-F1
#
_entry.id   AF-R7TSM2-F1
#
_cell.length_a   1.000
_cell.length_b   1.000
_cell.length_c   1.000
_cell.angle_alpha   90.00
_cell.angle_beta   90.00
_cell.angle_gamma   90.00
#
_symmetry.space_group_name_H-M   'P 1'
#
loop_
_entity.id
_entity.type
_entity.pdbx_description
1 polymer ?
#
loop_
_entity_poly.entity_id
_entity_poly.type
_entity_poly.pdbx_seq_one_letter_code
_entity_poly.pdbx_strand_id
1 'polypeptide(L)'
;MGDLNASSLWMKLGLFFTTTGWAMDLFALQSFGGSLSNTKVSWYQAVEAFEVIGYLCALVAVVLILCLVFLDEVQGNKIAHICYIVFSLVAGVFLIIGIAIYEAEATKTVYVGMLCVGGGLLDIAAGILAILDMVGIKK
;
A
#
# COMPACT_ATOMS: atom_id res chain seq x y z
N MET A 1 -9.07 22.59 2.55
CA MET A 1 -9.87 21.96 3.64
C MET A 1 -11.36 21.84 3.29
N GLY A 2 -11.88 22.49 2.24
CA GLY A 2 -13.26 22.28 1.78
C GLY A 2 -13.50 20.93 1.10
N ASP A 3 -12.52 20.43 0.34
CA ASP A 3 -12.68 19.21 -0.50
C ASP A 3 -12.73 17.92 0.34
N LEU A 4 -11.97 17.89 1.44
CA LEU A 4 -12.05 16.81 2.43
C LEU A 4 -13.40 16.77 3.16
N ASN A 5 -14.21 17.82 3.14
CA ASN A 5 -15.56 17.77 3.73
C ASN A 5 -16.59 17.17 2.77
N ALA A 6 -16.35 17.25 1.46
CA ALA A 6 -17.23 16.72 0.43
C ALA A 6 -17.04 15.21 0.19
N SER A 7 -15.86 14.66 0.47
CA SER A 7 -15.58 13.23 0.29
C SER A 7 -16.28 12.36 1.35
N SER A 8 -16.58 11.11 1.00
CA SER A 8 -17.17 10.16 1.94
C SER A 8 -16.22 9.81 3.08
N LEU A 9 -16.77 9.37 4.23
CA LEU A 9 -15.96 8.92 5.36
C LEU A 9 -14.99 7.80 4.96
N TRP A 10 -15.45 6.87 4.13
CA TRP A 10 -14.66 5.74 3.65
C TRP A 10 -13.48 6.17 2.80
N MET A 11 -13.65 7.16 1.92
CA MET A 11 -12.56 7.71 1.12
C MET A 11 -11.53 8.47 1.96
N LYS A 12 -11.97 9.17 3.03
CA LYS A 12 -11.04 9.82 3.97
C LYS A 12 -10.20 8.80 4.74
N LEU A 13 -10.84 7.73 5.21
CA LEU A 13 -10.15 6.63 5.88
C LEU A 13 -9.23 5.87 4.92
N GLY A 14 -9.65 5.64 3.68
CA GLY A 14 -8.83 5.05 2.63
C GLY A 14 -7.59 5.88 2.30
N LEU A 15 -7.75 7.20 2.19
CA LEU A 15 -6.63 8.13 2.03
C LEU A 15 -5.66 8.04 3.22
N PHE A 16 -6.17 8.09 4.46
CA PHE A 16 -5.34 7.98 5.66
C PHE A 16 -4.56 6.66 5.69
N PHE A 17 -5.22 5.53 5.44
CA PHE A 17 -4.57 4.22 5.49
C PHE A 17 -3.55 4.01 4.37
N THR A 18 -3.88 4.36 3.12
CA THR A 18 -2.94 4.21 1.99
C THR A 18 -1.70 5.09 2.17
N THR A 19 -1.89 6.36 2.57
CA THR A 19 -0.76 7.29 2.76
C THR A 19 0.11 6.89 3.95
N THR A 20 -0.49 6.39 5.03
CA THR A 20 0.25 5.89 6.20
C THR A 20 0.97 4.59 5.87
N GLY A 21 0.33 3.65 5.16
CA GLY A 21 0.94 2.40 4.74
C GLY A 21 2.15 2.63 3.84
N TRP A 22 1.97 3.43 2.79
CA TRP A 22 3.06 3.83 1.90
C TRP A 22 4.23 4.53 2.64
N ALA A 23 3.94 5.38 3.64
CA ALA A 23 4.98 6.01 4.43
C ALA A 23 5.75 4.99 5.29
N MET A 24 5.06 4.00 5.87
CA MET A 24 5.70 2.91 6.61
C MET A 24 6.63 2.10 5.70
N ASP A 25 6.20 1.79 4.48
CA ASP A 25 7.01 1.06 3.50
C ASP A 25 8.22 1.87 3.05
N LEU A 26 8.08 3.18 2.86
CA LEU A 26 9.20 4.07 2.54
C LEU A 26 10.28 4.03 3.65
N PHE A 27 9.88 4.12 4.91
CA PHE A 27 10.82 3.99 6.04
C PHE A 27 11.42 2.60 6.13
N ALA A 28 10.65 1.56 5.78
CA ALA A 28 11.13 0.19 5.78
C ALA A 28 12.22 -0.01 4.70
N LEU A 29 11.95 0.40 3.46
CA LEU A 29 12.89 0.33 2.34
C LEU A 29 14.17 1.15 2.58
N GLN A 30 14.05 2.33 3.17
CA GLN A 30 15.23 3.14 3.55
C GLN A 30 16.12 2.38 4.55
N SER A 31 15.52 1.64 5.48
CA SER A 31 16.24 0.85 6.48
C SER A 31 16.90 -0.39 5.88
N PHE A 32 16.33 -0.97 4.81
CA PHE A 32 16.95 -2.06 4.06
C PHE A 32 18.13 -1.60 3.20
N GLY A 33 18.09 -0.38 2.65
CA GLY A 33 19.07 0.20 1.71
C GLY A 33 20.55 0.10 2.08
N GLY A 34 20.89 -0.06 3.38
CA GLY A 34 22.26 -0.24 3.85
C GLY A 34 22.83 -1.66 3.71
N SER A 35 22.00 -2.67 3.44
CA SER A 35 22.39 -4.10 3.47
C SER A 35 22.40 -4.78 2.09
N LEU A 36 22.00 -4.08 1.01
CA LEU A 36 21.67 -4.69 -0.28
C LEU A 36 22.84 -5.16 -1.15
N SER A 37 24.10 -4.83 -0.86
CA SER A 37 25.18 -5.05 -1.84
C SER A 37 25.84 -6.44 -1.82
N ASN A 38 25.52 -7.34 -0.87
CA ASN A 38 26.36 -8.53 -0.65
C ASN A 38 25.66 -9.91 -0.58
N THR A 39 24.33 -10.02 -0.70
CA THR A 39 23.64 -11.31 -0.56
C THR A 39 23.21 -11.88 -1.91
N LYS A 40 24.09 -12.65 -2.56
CA LYS A 40 23.83 -13.39 -3.82
C LYS A 40 22.94 -14.63 -3.62
N VAL A 41 21.90 -14.54 -2.80
CA VAL A 41 21.01 -15.69 -2.53
C VAL A 41 19.69 -15.47 -3.27
N SER A 42 19.28 -16.46 -4.06
CA SER A 42 18.14 -16.35 -4.98
C SER A 42 16.82 -15.98 -4.31
N TRP A 43 16.60 -16.41 -3.07
CA TRP A 43 15.40 -16.04 -2.30
C TRP A 43 15.37 -14.56 -1.93
N TYR A 44 16.54 -13.94 -1.70
CA TYR A 44 16.61 -12.52 -1.33
C TYR A 44 16.24 -11.61 -2.51
N GLN A 45 16.66 -11.97 -3.73
CA GLN A 45 16.24 -11.27 -4.96
C GLN A 45 14.73 -11.37 -5.21
N ALA A 46 14.12 -12.49 -4.83
CA ALA A 46 12.67 -12.64 -4.92
C ALA A 46 11.96 -11.71 -3.92
N VAL A 47 12.43 -11.64 -2.67
CA VAL A 47 11.93 -10.69 -1.66
C VAL A 47 12.01 -9.25 -2.19
N GLU A 48 13.17 -8.84 -2.70
CA GLU A 48 13.36 -7.51 -3.29
C GLU A 48 12.37 -7.21 -4.42
N ALA A 49 12.16 -8.17 -5.32
CA ALA A 49 11.21 -8.00 -6.41
C ALA A 49 9.78 -7.80 -5.90
N PHE A 50 9.35 -8.58 -4.90
CA PHE A 50 8.03 -8.44 -4.27
C PHE A 50 7.87 -7.10 -3.56
N GLU A 51 8.87 -6.68 -2.79
CA GLU A 51 8.85 -5.39 -2.07
C GLU A 51 8.81 -4.20 -3.05
N VAL A 52 9.63 -4.23 -4.11
CA VAL A 52 9.67 -3.14 -5.11
C VAL A 52 8.36 -3.07 -5.90
N ILE A 53 7.83 -4.21 -6.36
CA ILE A 53 6.55 -4.25 -7.08
C ILE A 53 5.41 -3.79 -6.16
N GLY A 54 5.38 -4.29 -4.91
CA GLY A 54 4.42 -3.87 -3.89
C GLY A 54 4.45 -2.36 -3.65
N TYR A 55 5.64 -1.80 -3.44
CA TYR A 55 5.84 -0.36 -3.24
C TYR A 55 5.40 0.48 -4.46
N LEU A 56 5.72 0.04 -5.68
CA LEU A 56 5.26 0.72 -6.90
C LEU A 56 3.73 0.69 -7.02
N CYS A 57 3.10 -0.43 -6.68
CA CYS A 57 1.64 -0.52 -6.61
C CYS A 57 1.06 0.41 -5.53
N ALA A 58 1.67 0.49 -4.35
CA ALA A 58 1.27 1.39 -3.27
C ALA A 58 1.39 2.87 -3.71
N LEU A 59 2.48 3.24 -4.39
CA LEU A 59 2.66 4.59 -4.92
C LEU A 59 1.57 4.97 -5.93
N VAL A 60 1.23 4.06 -6.85
CA VAL A 60 0.12 4.27 -7.80
C VAL A 60 -1.20 4.42 -7.05
N ALA A 61 -1.45 3.61 -6.02
CA ALA A 61 -2.63 3.72 -5.17
C ALA A 61 -2.70 5.08 -4.45
N VAL A 62 -1.58 5.58 -3.89
CA VAL A 62 -1.48 6.92 -3.28
C VAL A 62 -1.84 8.01 -4.28
N VAL A 63 -1.27 7.97 -5.49
CA VAL A 63 -1.59 8.96 -6.53
C VAL A 63 -3.07 8.92 -6.90
N LEU A 64 -3.63 7.72 -7.09
CA LEU A 64 -5.03 7.56 -7.45
C LEU A 64 -5.98 8.05 -6.36
N ILE A 65 -5.72 7.75 -5.09
CA ILE A 65 -6.59 8.21 -3.98
C ILE A 65 -6.50 9.72 -3.80
N LEU A 66 -5.33 10.33 -4.01
CA LEU A 66 -5.19 11.79 -4.01
C LEU A 66 -5.99 12.42 -5.16
N CYS A 67 -5.92 11.85 -6.37
CA CYS A 67 -6.74 12.31 -7.49
C CYS A 67 -8.24 12.16 -7.19
N LEU A 68 -8.68 11.02 -6.68
CA LEU A 68 -10.09 10.75 -6.36
C LEU A 68 -10.65 11.66 -5.26
N VAL A 69 -9.83 12.09 -4.31
CA VAL A 69 -10.26 12.97 -3.20
C VAL A 69 -10.17 14.45 -3.58
N PHE A 70 -9.10 14.88 -4.24
CA PHE A 70 -8.79 16.30 -4.43
C PHE A 70 -9.03 16.85 -5.85
N LEU A 71 -9.20 16.01 -6.87
CA LEU A 71 -9.48 16.47 -8.23
C LEU A 71 -10.93 16.24 -8.60
N ASP A 72 -11.69 17.32 -8.74
CA ASP A 72 -13.12 17.30 -9.11
C ASP A 72 -13.38 16.54 -10.43
N GLU A 73 -12.42 16.58 -11.36
CA GLU A 73 -12.49 15.90 -12.67
C GLU A 73 -12.47 14.37 -12.55
N VAL A 74 -11.91 13.84 -11.46
CA VAL A 74 -11.75 12.40 -11.22
C VAL A 74 -12.74 11.90 -10.16
N GLN A 75 -13.37 12.81 -9.40
CA GLN A 75 -14.42 12.47 -8.45
C GLN A 75 -15.59 11.76 -9.14
N GLY A 76 -15.94 10.57 -8.63
CA GLY A 76 -17.00 9.74 -9.21
C GLY A 76 -16.57 8.89 -10.43
N ASN A 77 -15.32 8.99 -10.89
CA ASN A 77 -14.80 8.12 -11.95
C ASN A 77 -14.65 6.68 -11.43
N LYS A 78 -15.59 5.81 -11.83
CA LYS A 78 -15.62 4.41 -11.43
C LYS A 78 -14.35 3.64 -11.82
N ILE A 79 -13.77 3.94 -12.98
CA ILE A 79 -12.58 3.23 -13.46
C ILE A 79 -11.38 3.57 -12.57
N ALA A 80 -11.16 4.86 -12.28
CA ALA A 80 -10.09 5.30 -11.39
C ALA A 80 -10.23 4.69 -9.98
N HIS A 81 -11.47 4.58 -9.49
CA HIS A 81 -11.75 3.97 -8.20
C HIS A 81 -11.49 2.45 -8.19
N ILE A 82 -11.86 1.73 -9.26
CA ILE A 82 -11.53 0.30 -9.41
C ILE A 82 -10.01 0.11 -9.49
N CYS A 83 -9.31 0.94 -10.27
CA CYS A 83 -7.85 0.90 -10.35
C CYS A 83 -7.21 1.11 -8.98
N TYR A 84 -7.67 2.10 -8.20
CA TYR A 84 -7.20 2.32 -6.84
C TYR A 84 -7.36 1.06 -5.96
N ILE A 85 -8.55 0.45 -5.97
CA ILE A 85 -8.81 -0.79 -5.21
C ILE A 85 -7.82 -1.88 -5.60
N VAL A 86 -7.66 -2.13 -6.90
CA VAL A 86 -6.79 -3.20 -7.39
C VAL A 86 -5.33 -2.93 -6.99
N PHE A 87 -4.82 -1.73 -7.24
CA PHE A 87 -3.44 -1.39 -6.90
C PHE A 87 -3.17 -1.43 -5.40
N SER A 88 -4.11 -0.96 -4.58
CA SER A 88 -4.02 -0.98 -3.12
C SER A 88 -4.01 -2.42 -2.57
N LEU A 89 -4.91 -3.29 -3.04
CA LEU A 89 -4.93 -4.70 -2.61
C LEU A 89 -3.69 -5.47 -3.09
N VAL A 90 -3.27 -5.25 -4.35
CA VAL A 90 -2.09 -5.91 -4.92
C VAL A 90 -0.81 -5.48 -4.22
N ALA A 91 -0.69 -4.19 -3.86
CA ALA A 91 0.42 -3.69 -3.07
C ALA A 91 0.58 -4.45 -1.75
N GLY A 92 -0.49 -4.49 -0.95
CA GLY A 92 -0.45 -5.16 0.35
C GLY A 92 -0.19 -6.67 0.25
N VAL A 93 -0.71 -7.35 -0.77
CA VAL A 93 -0.43 -8.78 -0.99
C VAL A 93 1.05 -9.00 -1.31
N PHE A 94 1.65 -8.20 -2.19
CA PHE A 94 3.05 -8.36 -2.56
C PHE A 94 4.00 -8.06 -1.41
N LEU A 95 3.74 -7.02 -0.62
CA LEU A 95 4.53 -6.70 0.57
C LEU A 95 4.47 -7.83 1.62
N ILE A 96 3.28 -8.38 1.87
CA ILE A 96 3.13 -9.49 2.82
C ILE A 96 3.84 -10.76 2.31
N ILE A 97 3.76 -11.06 1.01
CA ILE A 97 4.45 -12.22 0.42
C ILE A 97 5.97 -12.03 0.49
N GLY A 98 6.49 -10.84 0.19
CA GLY A 98 7.91 -10.51 0.30
C GLY A 98 8.45 -10.80 1.69
N ILE A 99 7.80 -10.28 2.72
CA ILE A 99 8.18 -10.53 4.12
C ILE A 99 7.96 -11.99 4.53
N ALA A 100 6.90 -12.66 4.05
CA ALA A 100 6.69 -14.08 4.38
C ALA A 100 7.84 -14.97 3.85
N ILE A 101 8.34 -14.70 2.65
CA ILE A 101 9.52 -15.38 2.10
C ILE A 101 10.76 -15.04 2.92
N TYR A 102 10.93 -13.78 3.30
CA TYR A 102 12.05 -13.35 4.14
C TYR A 102 12.07 -14.07 5.48
N GLU A 103 10.96 -14.09 6.22
CA GLU A 103 10.87 -14.73 7.55
C GLU A 103 10.94 -16.26 7.49
N ALA A 104 10.58 -16.88 6.36
CA ALA A 104 10.75 -18.32 6.18
C ALA A 104 12.22 -18.77 6.10
N GLU A 105 13.10 -17.89 5.61
CA GLU A 105 14.52 -18.17 5.38
C GLU A 105 15.44 -17.47 6.40
N ALA A 106 14.99 -16.36 6.99
CA ALA A 106 15.76 -15.57 7.94
C ALA A 106 15.83 -16.24 9.32
N THR A 107 17.01 -16.21 9.94
CA THR A 107 17.22 -16.76 11.30
C THR A 107 16.81 -15.80 12.41
N LYS A 108 16.48 -14.54 12.07
CA LYS A 108 16.05 -13.50 13.01
C LYS A 108 15.02 -12.59 12.33
N THR A 109 13.89 -12.39 13.02
CA THR A 109 12.88 -11.42 12.64
C THR A 109 13.41 -10.00 12.78
N VAL A 110 13.20 -9.18 11.75
CA VAL A 110 13.68 -7.79 11.73
C VAL A 110 12.51 -6.85 11.94
N TYR A 111 12.63 -5.89 12.85
CA TYR A 111 11.60 -4.87 13.13
C TYR A 111 11.11 -4.16 11.85
N VAL A 112 12.01 -3.97 10.89
CA VAL A 112 11.72 -3.39 9.58
C VAL A 112 10.70 -4.21 8.80
N GLY A 113 10.72 -5.55 8.90
CA GLY A 113 9.72 -6.41 8.28
C GLY A 113 8.33 -6.25 8.89
N MET A 114 8.23 -5.91 10.17
CA MET A 114 6.94 -5.58 10.80
C MET A 114 6.34 -4.28 10.26
N LEU A 115 7.18 -3.32 9.84
CA LEU A 115 6.71 -2.09 9.20
C LEU A 115 6.13 -2.38 7.81
N CYS A 116 6.79 -3.20 6.99
CA CYS A 116 6.25 -3.63 5.68
C CYS A 116 4.93 -4.39 5.82
N VAL A 117 4.83 -5.32 6.78
CA VAL A 117 3.57 -6.04 7.04
C VAL A 117 2.49 -5.07 7.52
N GLY A 118 2.83 -4.13 8.40
CA GLY A 118 1.92 -3.08 8.84
C GLY A 118 1.42 -2.23 7.69
N GLY A 119 2.32 -1.78 6.81
CA GLY A 119 2.00 -1.02 5.61
C GLY A 119 1.08 -1.78 4.66
N GLY A 120 1.44 -3.03 4.34
CA GLY A 120 0.62 -3.89 3.49
C GLY A 120 -0.77 -4.19 4.05
N LEU A 121 -0.91 -4.34 5.37
CA LEU A 121 -2.23 -4.49 6.00
C LEU A 121 -3.06 -3.21 5.93
N LEU A 122 -2.44 -2.04 6.06
CA LEU A 122 -3.13 -0.75 5.89
C LEU A 122 -3.58 -0.56 4.44
N ASP A 123 -2.76 -0.95 3.46
CA ASP A 123 -3.15 -0.92 2.05
C ASP A 123 -4.31 -1.88 1.77
N ILE A 124 -4.29 -3.10 2.31
CA ILE A 124 -5.44 -4.01 2.18
C ILE A 124 -6.71 -3.40 2.79
N ALA A 125 -6.60 -2.81 3.99
CA ALA A 125 -7.73 -2.15 4.63
C ALA A 125 -8.25 -0.98 3.77
N ALA A 126 -7.36 -0.17 3.20
CA ALA A 126 -7.71 0.94 2.33
C ALA A 126 -8.47 0.48 1.07
N GLY A 127 -8.03 -0.60 0.42
CA GLY A 127 -8.73 -1.22 -0.69
C GLY A 127 -10.13 -1.72 -0.32
N ILE A 128 -10.28 -2.37 0.85
CA ILE A 128 -11.59 -2.81 1.36
C ILE A 128 -12.51 -1.61 1.60
N LEU A 129 -12.01 -0.53 2.19
CA LEU A 129 -12.82 0.67 2.44
C LEU A 129 -13.30 1.33 1.14
N ALA A 130 -12.48 1.36 0.09
CA ALA A 130 -12.94 1.83 -1.22
C ALA A 130 -13.98 0.92 -1.85
N ILE A 131 -13.92 -0.40 -1.65
CA ILE A 131 -15.00 -1.31 -2.05
C ILE A 131 -16.31 -0.92 -1.32
N LEU A 132 -16.25 -0.68 -0.01
CA LEU A 132 -17.42 -0.28 0.77
C LEU A 132 -18.01 1.07 0.28
N ASP A 133 -17.15 2.01 -0.09
CA ASP A 133 -17.56 3.27 -0.70
C ASP A 133 -18.25 3.07 -2.04
N MET A 134 -17.65 2.27 -2.93
CA MET A 134 -18.16 1.99 -4.26
C MET A 134 -19.51 1.26 -4.26
N VAL A 135 -19.74 0.38 -3.28
CA VAL A 135 -21.01 -0.32 -3.07
C VAL A 135 -22.08 0.60 -2.45
N GLY A 136 -21.70 1.79 -2.00
CA GLY A 136 -22.64 2.78 -1.47
C GLY A 136 -23.15 2.45 -0.07
N ILE A 137 -22.35 1.74 0.74
CA ILE A 137 -22.68 1.50 2.15
C ILE A 137 -22.57 2.83 2.89
N LYS A 138 -23.70 3.52 3.06
CA LYS A 138 -23.77 4.83 3.73
C LYS A 138 -23.62 4.68 5.25
N LYS A 139 -22.70 5.44 5.82
CA LYS A 139 -22.81 5.97 7.19
C LYS A 139 -22.95 7.48 7.09
#